data_AF-A0A7S1D961-F1
#
_entry.id   AF-A0A7S1D961-F1
#
_cell.length_a   1.000
_cell.length_b   1.000
_cell.length_c   1.000
_cell.angle_alpha   90.00
_cell.angle_beta   90.00
_cell.angle_gamma   90.00
#
_symmetry.space_group_name_H-M   'P 1'
#
loop_
_entity.id
_entity.type
_entity.pdbx_description
1 polymer ?
#
loop_
_entity_poly.entity_id
_entity_poly.type
_entity_poly.pdbx_seq_one_letter_code
_entity_poly.pdbx_strand_id
1 'polypeptide(L)'
;MSKKASSDDSDLEDLVGSETAPLNLDHLTKATMDVSGSRYQSNAPGISDLVSAQCSYLCYAYPCCCGTVTFFTVGMVMFLLLSAVTNPYEYFGLVGDASFQSQLSTANVDHWCLKGDNDSCRCDDPLEPMPRTEFKTWSMAHKANKESIQAYVDSENLDVAFIGESLVEEMDGRWMGRTQAGVLKEVSSLFQQNFSRDKSGIEGIALGVAGDTCPNVLYRLQHGEMPKDFNPRVWWIVLGMNDIGRMQCSEEIVVMGIMRIVEEIQRHKPDAKIVINSMLPMADLRGGMYPLMNDYKDGLRSKTLNTAIARPKNFPAGAGVGTSVKYYRPKTTTTVLEKHHHPEKFVRPIPKMDIEEVKEDETEKEEDKEEKEEEEKDAKEDKKEEEEEKQDAKEDKK
;
A
#
# COMPACT_ATOMS: atom_id res chain seq x y z
N MET A 1 45.31 65.50 43.58
CA MET A 1 44.18 64.58 43.34
C MET A 1 43.26 65.20 42.31
N SER A 2 43.00 64.46 41.22
CA SER A 2 41.99 64.73 40.18
C SER A 2 42.16 66.02 39.37
N LYS A 3 42.37 65.88 38.06
CA LYS A 3 42.06 66.86 36.98
C LYS A 3 42.33 66.15 35.64
N LYS A 4 41.29 65.78 34.90
CA LYS A 4 40.59 66.58 33.87
C LYS A 4 41.53 66.83 32.68
N ALA A 5 41.41 66.00 31.65
CA ALA A 5 42.18 66.07 30.41
C ALA A 5 41.34 66.74 29.32
N SER A 6 41.91 67.75 28.68
CA SER A 6 41.50 68.31 27.39
C SER A 6 42.68 69.04 26.76
N SER A 7 42.79 68.94 25.43
CA SER A 7 43.57 69.79 24.52
C SER A 7 45.09 69.52 24.52
N ASP A 8 45.88 69.55 23.43
CA ASP A 8 45.72 69.81 22.00
C ASP A 8 47.03 69.36 21.30
N ASP A 9 46.96 69.20 19.97
CA ASP A 9 47.96 69.55 18.94
C ASP A 9 49.43 69.06 18.97
N SER A 10 49.74 68.36 17.86
CA SER A 10 50.83 68.65 16.90
C SER A 10 52.28 68.72 17.38
N ASP A 11 53.08 67.76 16.92
CA ASP A 11 54.46 67.98 16.47
C ASP A 11 54.69 67.13 15.20
N LEU A 12 54.85 67.75 14.03
CA LEU A 12 56.11 68.30 13.49
C LEU A 12 56.88 67.18 12.76
N GLU A 13 56.65 67.06 11.46
CA GLU A 13 57.44 67.72 10.40
C GLU A 13 58.92 67.32 10.41
N ASP A 14 59.26 66.49 9.42
CA ASP A 14 60.56 66.41 8.76
C ASP A 14 60.39 65.35 7.65
N LEU A 15 60.58 65.56 6.36
CA LEU A 15 61.35 66.55 5.63
C LEU A 15 60.82 66.64 4.19
N VAL A 16 60.47 67.87 3.80
CA VAL A 16 60.98 68.59 2.61
C VAL A 16 61.01 67.83 1.27
N GLY A 17 60.29 68.33 0.27
CA GLY A 17 60.64 68.05 -1.13
C GLY A 17 59.59 68.48 -2.15
N SER A 18 59.89 69.56 -2.87
CA SER A 18 59.08 70.23 -3.87
C SER A 18 58.74 69.41 -5.13
N GLU A 19 57.73 69.90 -5.83
CA GLU A 19 57.31 69.52 -7.19
C GLU A 19 58.46 69.32 -8.23
N THR A 20 58.15 68.45 -9.20
CA THR A 20 58.72 68.29 -10.57
C THR A 20 60.10 67.62 -10.77
N ALA A 21 60.10 66.42 -11.36
CA ALA A 21 60.98 66.01 -12.46
C ALA A 21 60.42 64.76 -13.17
N PRO A 22 60.38 64.69 -14.53
CA PRO A 22 59.86 63.56 -15.28
C PRO A 22 60.89 62.42 -15.37
N LEU A 23 60.48 61.18 -15.10
CA LEU A 23 61.36 60.00 -15.18
C LEU A 23 61.48 59.52 -16.62
N ASN A 24 62.66 59.77 -17.20
CA ASN A 24 63.08 59.33 -18.53
C ASN A 24 63.43 57.83 -18.56
N LEU A 25 62.85 57.10 -19.51
CA LEU A 25 62.76 55.64 -19.59
C LEU A 25 63.84 55.00 -20.50
N ASP A 26 65.01 55.62 -20.61
CA ASP A 26 66.06 55.19 -21.55
C ASP A 26 66.92 53.98 -21.10
N HIS A 27 66.66 53.44 -19.90
CA HIS A 27 67.47 52.34 -19.33
C HIS A 27 66.89 50.93 -19.54
N LEU A 28 65.66 50.80 -20.05
CA LEU A 28 65.00 49.49 -20.22
C LEU A 28 65.31 48.81 -21.57
N THR A 29 66.03 49.46 -22.48
CA THR A 29 66.28 48.94 -23.84
C THR A 29 67.59 48.18 -24.01
N LYS A 30 68.35 47.88 -22.94
CA LYS A 30 69.71 47.34 -23.06
C LYS A 30 70.07 46.09 -22.23
N ALA A 31 69.11 45.35 -21.72
CA ALA A 31 69.39 44.04 -21.13
C ALA A 31 68.63 42.92 -21.85
N THR A 32 69.35 42.18 -22.68
CA THR A 32 68.94 40.92 -23.31
C THR A 32 68.69 39.86 -22.25
N MET A 33 67.44 39.42 -22.07
CA MET A 33 67.12 38.17 -21.37
C MET A 33 66.71 37.10 -22.37
N ASP A 34 67.46 36.01 -22.31
CA ASP A 34 67.37 34.80 -23.11
C ASP A 34 66.06 34.05 -22.85
N VAL A 35 65.32 33.73 -23.93
CA VAL A 35 64.05 33.02 -23.87
C VAL A 35 64.31 31.53 -24.05
N SER A 36 64.51 30.84 -22.93
CA SER A 36 64.45 29.36 -22.89
C SER A 36 63.01 28.94 -22.58
N GLY A 37 62.43 28.16 -23.48
CA GLY A 37 60.99 27.92 -23.55
C GLY A 37 60.41 27.15 -22.36
N SER A 38 59.40 27.75 -21.74
CA SER A 38 58.28 27.00 -21.18
C SER A 38 57.04 27.33 -22.01
N ARG A 39 56.51 26.31 -22.68
CA ARG A 39 55.26 26.38 -23.43
C ARG A 39 54.14 26.60 -22.42
N TYR A 40 53.74 27.86 -22.20
CA TYR A 40 52.56 28.18 -21.39
C TYR A 40 51.33 27.65 -22.13
N GLN A 41 50.86 26.48 -21.72
CA GLN A 41 49.54 25.97 -22.10
C GLN A 41 48.51 26.88 -21.43
N SER A 42 47.91 27.79 -22.18
CA SER A 42 46.69 28.47 -21.76
C SER A 42 45.58 27.41 -21.71
N ASN A 43 45.32 26.83 -20.53
CA ASN A 43 44.08 26.09 -20.34
C ASN A 43 42.94 27.10 -20.51
N ALA A 44 42.07 26.85 -21.50
CA ALA A 44 40.83 27.61 -21.63
C ALA A 44 40.04 27.48 -20.31
N PRO A 45 39.43 28.57 -19.81
CA PRO A 45 38.67 28.52 -18.57
C PRO A 45 37.55 27.47 -18.70
N GLY A 46 37.38 26.67 -17.65
CA GLY A 46 36.32 25.67 -17.62
C GLY A 46 34.95 26.33 -17.71
N ILE A 47 33.95 25.59 -18.20
CA ILE A 47 32.57 26.09 -18.27
C ILE A 47 32.08 26.53 -16.86
N SER A 48 32.54 25.87 -15.81
CA SER A 48 32.29 26.25 -14.41
C SER A 48 32.83 27.64 -14.07
N ASP A 49 34.03 27.97 -14.55
CA ASP A 49 34.70 29.24 -14.26
C ASP A 49 33.98 30.37 -14.99
N LEU A 50 33.58 30.12 -16.24
CA LEU A 50 32.80 31.08 -17.03
C LEU A 50 31.41 31.35 -16.42
N VAL A 51 30.73 30.31 -15.95
CA VAL A 51 29.43 30.45 -15.27
C VAL A 51 29.61 31.21 -13.94
N SER A 52 30.63 30.88 -13.15
CA SER A 52 30.90 31.57 -11.88
C SER A 52 31.23 33.06 -12.07
N ALA A 53 31.99 33.40 -13.12
CA ALA A 53 32.31 34.77 -13.46
C ALA A 53 31.07 35.54 -13.93
N GLN A 54 30.20 34.91 -14.73
CA GLN A 54 28.96 35.54 -15.18
C GLN A 54 27.95 35.74 -14.05
N CYS A 55 27.83 34.78 -13.13
CA CYS A 55 27.03 34.93 -11.92
C CYS A 55 27.57 36.05 -11.02
N SER A 56 28.89 36.14 -10.86
CA SER A 56 29.53 37.21 -10.07
C SER A 56 29.30 38.59 -10.68
N TYR A 57 29.41 38.70 -12.01
CA TYR A 57 29.12 39.94 -12.73
C TYR A 57 27.65 40.36 -12.61
N LEU A 58 26.72 39.42 -12.73
CA LEU A 58 25.28 39.67 -12.57
C LEU A 58 24.93 40.09 -11.13
N CYS A 59 25.59 39.49 -10.13
CA CYS A 59 25.44 39.89 -8.73
C CYS A 59 26.01 41.28 -8.44
N TYR A 60 27.09 41.68 -9.12
CA TYR A 60 27.62 43.04 -9.04
C TYR A 60 26.71 44.07 -9.71
N ALA A 61 26.16 43.74 -10.88
CA ALA A 61 25.28 44.62 -11.64
C ALA A 61 23.90 44.81 -10.99
N TYR A 62 23.38 43.79 -10.29
CA TYR A 62 22.06 43.81 -9.65
C TYR A 62 22.12 43.28 -8.21
N PRO A 63 22.67 44.07 -7.26
CA PRO A 63 22.93 43.61 -5.90
C PRO A 63 21.65 43.23 -5.13
N CYS A 64 20.55 43.95 -5.35
CA CYS A 64 19.26 43.63 -4.71
C CYS A 64 18.70 42.27 -5.15
N CYS A 65 18.83 41.91 -6.43
CA CYS A 65 18.34 40.62 -6.95
C CYS A 65 19.21 39.45 -6.49
N CYS A 66 20.52 39.64 -6.36
CA CYS A 66 21.41 38.59 -5.84
C CYS A 66 21.17 38.35 -4.34
N GLY A 67 20.91 39.42 -3.58
CA GLY A 67 20.53 39.32 -2.16
C GLY A 67 19.22 38.56 -1.93
N THR A 68 18.21 38.76 -2.77
CA THR A 68 16.93 38.03 -2.65
C THR A 68 17.09 36.56 -3.01
N VAL A 69 17.78 36.23 -4.11
CA VAL A 69 18.01 34.83 -4.52
C VAL A 69 18.81 34.07 -3.46
N THR A 70 19.87 34.67 -2.92
CA THR A 70 20.66 34.05 -1.84
C THR A 70 19.85 33.86 -0.55
N PHE A 71 18.98 34.80 -0.20
CA PHE A 71 18.09 34.65 0.95
C PHE A 71 17.12 33.47 0.78
N PHE A 72 16.49 33.31 -0.39
CA PHE A 72 15.59 32.19 -0.64
C PHE A 72 16.30 30.84 -0.71
N THR A 73 17.50 30.76 -1.30
CA THR A 73 18.25 29.50 -1.35
C THR A 73 18.73 29.07 0.02
N VAL A 74 19.28 29.99 0.82
CA VAL A 74 19.67 29.70 2.21
C VAL A 74 18.44 29.35 3.05
N GLY A 75 17.33 30.07 2.88
CA GLY A 75 16.06 29.78 3.56
C GLY A 75 15.51 28.40 3.21
N MET A 76 15.57 27.99 1.94
CA MET A 76 15.13 26.66 1.50
C MET A 76 16.02 25.56 2.07
N VAL A 77 17.34 25.72 2.05
CA VAL A 77 18.27 24.74 2.64
C VAL A 77 18.05 24.62 4.15
N MET A 78 17.92 25.76 4.85
CA MET A 78 17.61 25.77 6.27
C MET A 78 16.26 25.13 6.57
N PHE A 79 15.23 25.38 5.76
CA PHE A 79 13.92 24.73 5.90
C PHE A 79 14.00 23.22 5.69
N LEU A 80 14.76 22.75 4.69
CA LEU A 80 14.98 21.32 4.45
C LEU A 80 15.74 20.66 5.60
N LEU A 81 16.76 21.33 6.15
CA LEU A 81 17.49 20.85 7.32
C LEU A 81 16.62 20.85 8.57
N LEU A 82 15.84 21.90 8.80
CA LEU A 82 14.90 21.97 9.92
C LEU A 82 13.87 20.85 9.79
N SER A 83 13.28 20.68 8.60
CA SER A 83 12.35 19.58 8.30
C SER A 83 12.99 18.21 8.56
N ALA A 84 14.24 17.98 8.13
CA ALA A 84 14.94 16.72 8.40
C ALA A 84 15.22 16.47 9.89
N VAL A 85 15.34 17.53 10.71
CA VAL A 85 15.60 17.43 12.17
C VAL A 85 14.31 17.38 12.98
N THR A 86 13.28 18.11 12.57
CA THR A 86 12.00 18.23 13.29
C THR A 86 10.95 17.24 12.82
N ASN A 87 11.13 16.62 11.65
CA ASN A 87 10.29 15.55 11.18
C ASN A 87 11.01 14.24 11.53
N PRO A 88 10.70 13.60 12.67
CA PRO A 88 11.21 12.28 12.92
C PRO A 88 10.66 11.40 11.80
N TYR A 89 11.51 10.95 10.90
CA TYR A 89 11.25 9.69 10.22
C TYR A 89 11.26 8.65 11.35
N GLU A 90 10.11 8.44 11.99
CA GLU A 90 9.97 7.28 12.87
C GLU A 90 10.36 6.08 12.03
N TYR A 91 11.34 5.31 12.51
CA TYR A 91 11.54 3.96 12.03
C TYR A 91 10.31 3.14 12.43
N PHE A 92 9.22 3.29 11.66
CA PHE A 92 8.10 2.38 11.67
C PHE A 92 8.65 0.99 11.32
N GLY A 93 8.75 0.09 12.29
CA GLY A 93 9.09 -1.30 12.01
C GLY A 93 10.00 -2.03 13.00
N LEU A 94 10.50 -1.38 14.07
CA LEU A 94 11.14 -2.10 15.17
C LEU A 94 10.37 -1.86 16.47
N VAL A 95 9.26 -2.59 16.60
CA VAL A 95 8.68 -2.86 17.92
C VAL A 95 9.65 -3.84 18.59
N GLY A 96 10.53 -3.34 19.46
CA GLY A 96 11.44 -4.20 20.24
C GLY A 96 10.66 -5.19 21.08
N ASP A 97 11.29 -6.35 21.39
CA ASP A 97 10.77 -7.52 22.12
C ASP A 97 9.53 -7.25 22.99
N ALA A 98 8.38 -7.13 22.33
CA ALA A 98 7.10 -7.01 23.00
C ALA A 98 6.66 -8.44 23.29
N SER A 99 6.75 -8.84 24.56
CA SER A 99 6.01 -9.99 25.06
C SER A 99 4.52 -9.69 24.90
N PHE A 100 3.99 -10.03 23.73
CA PHE A 100 2.65 -9.68 23.26
C PHE A 100 1.63 -10.63 23.89
N GLN A 101 1.39 -10.46 25.19
CA GLN A 101 0.19 -10.96 25.86
C GLN A 101 -0.70 -9.76 26.16
N SER A 102 -1.18 -9.08 25.13
CA SER A 102 -2.14 -8.00 25.33
C SER A 102 -3.51 -8.60 25.60
N GLN A 103 -4.17 -8.15 26.66
CA GLN A 103 -5.62 -8.25 26.73
C GLN A 103 -6.18 -7.23 25.73
N LEU A 104 -6.23 -7.59 24.44
CA LEU A 104 -6.88 -6.75 23.44
C LEU A 104 -8.31 -6.47 23.89
N SER A 105 -8.70 -5.20 23.91
CA SER A 105 -10.02 -4.78 24.37
C SER A 105 -10.51 -3.60 23.56
N THR A 106 -11.73 -3.72 23.07
CA THR A 106 -12.46 -2.64 22.38
C THR A 106 -12.91 -1.53 23.33
N ALA A 107 -12.79 -1.71 24.65
CA ALA A 107 -13.25 -0.74 25.65
C ALA A 107 -12.48 0.59 25.64
N ASN A 108 -11.25 0.60 25.12
CA ASN A 108 -10.37 1.76 25.10
C ASN A 108 -10.22 2.39 23.71
N VAL A 109 -11.02 1.98 22.73
CA VAL A 109 -11.00 2.56 21.38
C VAL A 109 -11.64 3.94 21.42
N ASP A 110 -10.93 4.95 20.92
CA ASP A 110 -11.42 6.34 20.90
C ASP A 110 -12.56 6.50 19.88
N HIS A 111 -12.34 6.00 18.67
CA HIS A 111 -13.32 6.05 17.60
C HIS A 111 -13.23 4.82 16.69
N TRP A 112 -14.36 4.35 16.18
CA TRP A 112 -14.42 3.16 15.33
C TRP A 112 -14.19 3.45 13.85
N CYS A 113 -14.56 4.65 13.41
CA CYS A 113 -14.54 5.02 12.01
C CYS A 113 -13.44 6.03 11.73
N LEU A 114 -12.75 5.90 10.61
CA LEU A 114 -11.63 6.75 10.19
C LEU A 114 -11.94 8.26 10.20
N LYS A 115 -13.22 8.62 10.13
CA LYS A 115 -13.71 10.00 10.23
C LYS A 115 -13.64 10.59 11.66
N GLY A 116 -13.37 9.77 12.67
CA GLY A 116 -13.38 10.14 14.09
C GLY A 116 -14.76 10.01 14.76
N ASP A 117 -15.71 9.32 14.11
CA ASP A 117 -17.01 8.97 14.72
C ASP A 117 -17.14 7.43 14.85
N ASN A 118 -18.26 6.94 15.38
CA ASN A 118 -18.46 5.50 15.63
C ASN A 118 -19.46 4.83 14.69
N ASP A 119 -20.20 5.63 13.91
CA ASP A 119 -21.38 5.16 13.17
C ASP A 119 -21.27 5.37 11.65
N SER A 120 -20.25 6.08 11.15
CA SER A 120 -20.13 6.36 9.70
C SER A 120 -19.50 5.21 8.89
N CYS A 121 -18.97 4.21 9.57
CA CYS A 121 -18.26 3.07 9.01
C CYS A 121 -19.06 1.77 9.18
N ARG A 122 -18.58 0.71 8.55
CA ARG A 122 -19.23 -0.62 8.59
C ARG A 122 -18.38 -1.65 9.34
N CYS A 123 -17.56 -1.19 10.28
CA CYS A 123 -16.61 -2.03 10.97
C CYS A 123 -17.29 -3.09 11.83
N ASP A 124 -16.86 -4.33 11.63
CA ASP A 124 -17.16 -5.44 12.53
C ASP A 124 -16.27 -5.37 13.78
N ASP A 125 -16.59 -6.16 14.80
CA ASP A 125 -15.72 -6.27 15.97
C ASP A 125 -14.40 -6.98 15.55
N PRO A 126 -13.23 -6.34 15.71
CA PRO A 126 -11.97 -6.92 15.27
C PRO A 126 -11.53 -8.13 16.11
N LEU A 127 -12.13 -8.35 17.29
CA LEU A 127 -11.76 -9.43 18.22
C LEU A 127 -12.56 -10.72 17.99
N GLU A 128 -13.68 -10.62 17.28
CA GLU A 128 -14.61 -11.72 17.03
C GLU A 128 -14.43 -12.29 15.61
N PRO A 129 -14.48 -13.62 15.44
CA PRO A 129 -14.41 -14.24 14.13
C PRO A 129 -15.72 -14.00 13.35
N MET A 130 -15.63 -13.36 12.18
CA MET A 130 -16.80 -13.04 11.37
C MET A 130 -16.79 -13.81 10.04
N PRO A 131 -17.72 -14.74 9.80
CA PRO A 131 -17.85 -15.39 8.49
C PRO A 131 -18.39 -14.42 7.44
N ARG A 132 -18.18 -14.79 6.17
CA ARG A 132 -18.86 -14.18 5.00
C ARG A 132 -19.59 -15.23 4.17
N THR A 133 -20.23 -16.17 4.85
CA THR A 133 -20.89 -17.35 4.27
C THR A 133 -22.07 -16.97 3.36
N GLU A 134 -22.63 -15.77 3.51
CA GLU A 134 -23.62 -15.19 2.62
C GLU A 134 -23.09 -15.00 1.18
N PHE A 135 -21.77 -14.97 1.00
CA PHE A 135 -21.15 -14.94 -0.31
C PHE A 135 -20.65 -16.34 -0.70
N LYS A 136 -21.41 -17.06 -1.53
CA LYS A 136 -21.02 -18.40 -2.04
C LYS A 136 -19.58 -18.45 -2.58
N THR A 137 -19.14 -17.37 -3.23
CA THR A 137 -17.79 -17.25 -3.78
C THR A 137 -16.70 -17.08 -2.72
N TRP A 138 -17.01 -16.45 -1.59
CA TRP A 138 -16.12 -16.43 -0.43
C TRP A 138 -15.96 -17.83 0.17
N SER A 139 -17.07 -18.55 0.35
CA SER A 139 -17.06 -19.93 0.86
C SER A 139 -16.27 -20.87 -0.07
N MET A 140 -16.37 -20.69 -1.39
CA MET A 140 -15.54 -21.43 -2.36
C MET A 140 -14.05 -21.10 -2.23
N ALA A 141 -13.68 -19.83 -2.02
CA ALA A 141 -12.29 -19.43 -1.82
C ALA A 141 -11.70 -20.03 -0.54
N HIS A 142 -12.46 -19.97 0.55
CA HIS A 142 -12.09 -20.60 1.83
C HIS A 142 -11.92 -22.12 1.68
N LYS A 143 -12.81 -22.78 0.92
CA LYS A 143 -12.66 -24.21 0.61
C LYS A 143 -11.39 -24.50 -0.20
N ALA A 144 -11.10 -23.72 -1.24
CA ALA A 144 -9.90 -23.88 -2.07
C ALA A 144 -8.60 -23.67 -1.29
N ASN A 145 -8.58 -22.73 -0.34
CA ASN A 145 -7.45 -22.55 0.58
C ASN A 145 -7.22 -23.80 1.42
N LYS A 146 -8.29 -24.37 2.00
CA LYS A 146 -8.20 -25.63 2.79
C LYS A 146 -7.68 -26.79 1.96
N GLU A 147 -8.14 -26.93 0.71
CA GLU A 147 -7.65 -27.95 -0.22
C GLU A 147 -6.15 -27.76 -0.52
N SER A 148 -5.72 -26.52 -0.72
CA SER A 148 -4.30 -26.19 -0.99
C SER A 148 -3.41 -26.48 0.23
N ILE A 149 -3.92 -26.26 1.45
CA ILE A 149 -3.21 -26.57 2.70
C ILE A 149 -2.93 -28.06 2.84
N GLN A 150 -3.82 -28.94 2.35
CA GLN A 150 -3.64 -30.40 2.50
C GLN A 150 -2.36 -30.92 1.83
N ALA A 151 -1.84 -30.23 0.82
CA ALA A 151 -0.56 -30.59 0.20
C ALA A 151 0.65 -30.40 1.14
N TYR A 152 0.48 -29.64 2.23
CA TYR A 152 1.54 -29.28 3.18
C TYR A 152 1.29 -29.76 4.60
N VAL A 153 0.16 -30.41 4.85
CA VAL A 153 -0.09 -31.11 6.11
C VAL A 153 0.94 -32.24 6.24
N ASP A 154 1.57 -32.35 7.41
CA ASP A 154 2.66 -33.30 7.70
C ASP A 154 3.94 -33.12 6.87
N SER A 155 4.05 -32.01 6.13
CA SER A 155 5.23 -31.68 5.34
C SER A 155 6.07 -30.62 6.04
N GLU A 156 7.36 -30.92 6.27
CA GLU A 156 8.33 -29.90 6.70
C GLU A 156 8.76 -28.98 5.54
N ASN A 157 8.21 -29.18 4.34
CA ASN A 157 8.67 -28.51 3.13
C ASN A 157 8.03 -27.14 2.87
N LEU A 158 7.24 -26.58 3.79
CA LEU A 158 6.65 -25.25 3.62
C LEU A 158 7.41 -24.19 4.43
N ASP A 159 8.02 -23.22 3.75
CA ASP A 159 8.74 -22.13 4.42
C ASP A 159 7.81 -21.00 4.82
N VAL A 160 6.88 -20.59 3.95
CA VAL A 160 6.08 -19.37 4.15
C VAL A 160 4.60 -19.60 3.81
N ALA A 161 3.70 -19.24 4.72
CA ALA A 161 2.28 -19.10 4.41
C ALA A 161 1.90 -17.61 4.42
N PHE A 162 1.48 -17.10 3.27
CA PHE A 162 0.89 -15.78 3.16
C PHE A 162 -0.58 -15.87 3.52
N ILE A 163 -1.02 -15.09 4.52
CA ILE A 163 -2.41 -14.97 4.91
C ILE A 163 -2.84 -13.55 4.60
N GLY A 164 -3.99 -13.39 3.94
CA GLY A 164 -4.45 -12.04 3.67
C GLY A 164 -5.78 -11.94 2.97
N GLU A 165 -5.93 -10.81 2.30
CA GLU A 165 -7.11 -10.38 1.57
C GLU A 165 -6.91 -10.56 0.05
N SER A 166 -7.62 -9.75 -0.75
CA SER A 166 -7.59 -9.68 -2.21
C SER A 166 -6.17 -9.81 -2.81
N LEU A 167 -5.19 -9.05 -2.29
CA LEU A 167 -3.83 -9.04 -2.83
C LEU A 167 -3.14 -10.41 -2.73
N VAL A 168 -3.35 -11.11 -1.61
CA VAL A 168 -2.78 -12.45 -1.40
C VAL A 168 -3.51 -13.48 -2.26
N GLU A 169 -4.81 -13.32 -2.50
CA GLU A 169 -5.53 -14.22 -3.42
C GLU A 169 -5.01 -14.09 -4.86
N GLU A 170 -4.72 -12.85 -5.27
CA GLU A 170 -4.14 -12.55 -6.58
C GLU A 170 -2.73 -13.14 -6.76
N MET A 171 -1.93 -13.26 -5.69
CA MET A 171 -0.65 -13.97 -5.70
C MET A 171 -0.81 -15.44 -6.08
N ASP A 172 -1.94 -16.07 -5.72
CA ASP A 172 -2.26 -17.43 -6.14
C ASP A 172 -2.90 -17.49 -7.55
N GLY A 173 -3.09 -16.34 -8.20
CA GLY A 173 -3.75 -16.23 -9.51
C GLY A 173 -5.25 -16.51 -9.45
N ARG A 174 -5.85 -16.41 -8.26
CA ARG A 174 -7.27 -16.58 -8.03
C ARG A 174 -7.95 -15.24 -7.77
N TRP A 175 -9.27 -15.27 -7.87
CA TRP A 175 -10.14 -14.22 -7.35
C TRP A 175 -11.49 -14.82 -6.94
N MET A 176 -11.89 -14.61 -5.69
CA MET A 176 -13.12 -15.16 -5.11
C MET A 176 -13.27 -16.67 -5.37
N GLY A 177 -12.17 -17.41 -5.18
CA GLY A 177 -12.08 -18.87 -5.27
C GLY A 177 -11.92 -19.43 -6.68
N ARG A 178 -11.80 -18.58 -7.71
CA ARG A 178 -11.67 -19.03 -9.11
C ARG A 178 -10.34 -18.61 -9.70
N THR A 179 -9.63 -19.54 -10.33
CA THR A 179 -8.44 -19.23 -11.14
C THR A 179 -8.80 -18.27 -12.25
N GLN A 180 -8.00 -17.23 -12.41
CA GLN A 180 -8.22 -16.18 -13.39
C GLN A 180 -7.20 -16.27 -14.53
N ALA A 181 -7.64 -15.94 -15.74
CA ALA A 181 -6.76 -15.79 -16.90
C ALA A 181 -6.19 -14.35 -16.98
N GLY A 182 -5.25 -14.13 -17.90
CA GLY A 182 -4.68 -12.81 -18.15
C GLY A 182 -3.75 -12.34 -17.04
N VAL A 183 -3.92 -11.10 -16.57
CA VAL A 183 -3.01 -10.43 -15.62
C VAL A 183 -2.72 -11.26 -14.37
N LEU A 184 -3.73 -11.91 -13.80
CA LEU A 184 -3.54 -12.70 -12.58
C LEU A 184 -2.73 -13.98 -12.81
N LYS A 185 -2.66 -14.48 -14.05
CA LYS A 185 -1.72 -15.56 -14.41
C LYS A 185 -0.27 -15.07 -14.39
N GLU A 186 -0.02 -13.81 -14.76
CA GLU A 186 1.32 -13.22 -14.70
C GLU A 186 1.73 -13.00 -13.24
N VAL A 187 0.81 -12.51 -12.40
CA VAL A 187 1.03 -12.34 -10.96
C VAL A 187 1.34 -13.69 -10.29
N SER A 188 0.57 -14.74 -10.56
CA SER A 188 0.85 -16.06 -10.00
C SER A 188 2.14 -16.68 -10.52
N SER A 189 2.49 -16.43 -11.78
CA SER A 189 3.77 -16.85 -12.34
C SER A 189 4.95 -16.17 -11.62
N LEU A 190 4.81 -14.89 -11.29
CA LEU A 190 5.81 -14.14 -10.52
C LEU A 190 5.89 -14.63 -9.07
N PHE A 191 4.76 -14.94 -8.45
CA PHE A 191 4.75 -15.54 -7.12
C PHE A 191 5.50 -16.88 -7.13
N GLN A 192 5.17 -17.77 -8.06
CA GLN A 192 5.87 -19.06 -8.22
C GLN A 192 7.37 -18.88 -8.51
N GLN A 193 7.76 -17.86 -9.27
CA GLN A 193 9.19 -17.59 -9.50
C GLN A 193 9.97 -17.31 -8.21
N ASN A 194 9.32 -16.71 -7.21
CA ASN A 194 9.95 -16.30 -5.96
C ASN A 194 9.67 -17.26 -4.79
N PHE A 195 8.60 -18.05 -4.85
CA PHE A 195 8.11 -18.88 -3.74
C PHE A 195 7.78 -20.32 -4.16
N SER A 196 8.38 -20.82 -5.24
CA SER A 196 8.43 -22.26 -5.52
C SER A 196 9.84 -22.79 -5.31
N ARG A 197 9.94 -23.92 -4.59
CA ARG A 197 11.19 -24.56 -4.19
C ARG A 197 12.14 -24.80 -5.37
N ASP A 198 11.60 -25.18 -6.52
CA ASP A 198 12.34 -25.47 -7.74
C ASP A 198 13.01 -24.22 -8.35
N LYS A 199 12.45 -23.04 -8.13
CA LYS A 199 12.91 -21.78 -8.75
C LYS A 199 13.72 -20.91 -7.79
N SER A 200 13.29 -20.77 -6.54
CA SER A 200 13.91 -19.86 -5.56
C SER A 200 14.53 -20.57 -4.36
N GLY A 201 14.27 -21.87 -4.20
CA GLY A 201 14.64 -22.61 -3.00
C GLY A 201 13.74 -22.35 -1.79
N ILE A 202 12.72 -21.49 -1.92
CA ILE A 202 11.73 -21.18 -0.88
C ILE A 202 10.38 -21.71 -1.35
N GLU A 203 9.70 -22.48 -0.51
CA GLU A 203 8.32 -22.92 -0.80
C GLU A 203 7.32 -22.06 -0.05
N GLY A 204 6.38 -21.46 -0.77
CA GLY A 204 5.36 -20.60 -0.20
C GLY A 204 3.96 -20.85 -0.76
N ILE A 205 2.96 -20.64 0.08
CA ILE A 205 1.54 -20.74 -0.27
C ILE A 205 0.83 -19.42 -0.01
N ALA A 206 -0.10 -19.04 -0.89
CA ALA A 206 -0.89 -17.82 -0.78
C ALA A 206 -2.36 -18.14 -0.44
N LEU A 207 -2.78 -17.76 0.77
CA LEU A 207 -4.07 -18.07 1.39
C LEU A 207 -4.87 -16.77 1.60
N GLY A 208 -5.12 -16.08 0.49
CA GLY A 208 -5.93 -14.87 0.46
C GLY A 208 -7.37 -15.14 0.05
N VAL A 209 -8.28 -14.29 0.51
CA VAL A 209 -9.66 -14.23 0.00
C VAL A 209 -10.06 -12.78 -0.26
N ALA A 210 -10.55 -12.49 -1.45
CA ALA A 210 -10.92 -11.15 -1.84
C ALA A 210 -12.06 -10.56 -0.99
N GLY A 211 -11.84 -9.31 -0.56
CA GLY A 211 -12.77 -8.56 0.29
C GLY A 211 -12.70 -8.93 1.77
N ASP A 212 -11.75 -9.75 2.21
CA ASP A 212 -11.56 -10.04 3.63
C ASP A 212 -11.08 -8.82 4.41
N THR A 213 -11.68 -8.66 5.58
CA THR A 213 -11.18 -7.84 6.68
C THR A 213 -10.48 -8.73 7.73
N CYS A 214 -9.87 -8.11 8.74
CA CYS A 214 -9.23 -8.85 9.83
C CYS A 214 -10.13 -9.92 10.50
N PRO A 215 -11.37 -9.61 10.92
CA PRO A 215 -12.24 -10.61 11.55
C PRO A 215 -12.65 -11.76 10.60
N ASN A 216 -12.64 -11.54 9.28
CA ASN A 216 -12.88 -12.63 8.31
C ASN A 216 -11.71 -13.61 8.27
N VAL A 217 -10.48 -13.10 8.30
CA VAL A 217 -9.29 -13.94 8.36
C VAL A 217 -9.24 -14.72 9.67
N LEU A 218 -9.56 -14.06 10.78
CA LEU A 218 -9.65 -14.71 12.09
C LEU A 218 -10.62 -15.91 12.04
N TYR A 219 -11.80 -15.72 11.46
CA TYR A 219 -12.73 -16.80 11.23
C TYR A 219 -12.09 -17.94 10.42
N ARG A 220 -11.47 -17.66 9.27
CA ARG A 220 -10.88 -18.71 8.42
C ARG A 220 -9.81 -19.52 9.14
N LEU A 221 -8.92 -18.87 9.90
CA LEU A 221 -7.88 -19.54 10.67
C LEU A 221 -8.50 -20.51 11.69
N GLN A 222 -9.54 -20.08 12.39
CA GLN A 222 -10.27 -20.92 13.34
C GLN A 222 -11.09 -22.04 12.69
N HIS A 223 -11.42 -21.91 11.39
CA HIS A 223 -12.29 -22.83 10.65
C HIS A 223 -11.54 -23.63 9.59
N GLY A 224 -10.33 -24.07 9.94
CA GLY A 224 -9.61 -25.10 9.19
C GLY A 224 -8.55 -24.60 8.22
N GLU A 225 -8.26 -23.29 8.17
CA GLU A 225 -7.07 -22.78 7.47
C GLU A 225 -5.80 -22.72 8.34
N MET A 226 -5.89 -23.15 9.61
CA MET A 226 -4.73 -23.34 10.48
C MET A 226 -4.80 -24.68 11.23
N PRO A 227 -4.88 -25.83 10.52
CA PRO A 227 -4.90 -27.13 11.20
C PRO A 227 -3.61 -27.36 11.98
N LYS A 228 -3.66 -28.25 12.98
CA LYS A 228 -2.55 -28.51 13.90
C LYS A 228 -1.25 -28.88 13.19
N ASP A 229 -1.34 -29.66 12.13
CA ASP A 229 -0.19 -30.23 11.42
C ASP A 229 0.29 -29.38 10.22
N PHE A 230 -0.32 -28.20 10.02
CA PHE A 230 0.16 -27.20 9.06
C PHE A 230 1.06 -26.18 9.76
N ASN A 231 2.38 -26.33 9.62
CA ASN A 231 3.36 -25.59 10.40
C ASN A 231 4.42 -24.90 9.50
N PRO A 232 4.03 -23.85 8.74
CA PRO A 232 5.00 -23.07 7.99
C PRO A 232 5.99 -22.38 8.93
N ARG A 233 7.23 -22.21 8.49
CA ARG A 233 8.28 -21.53 9.29
C ARG A 233 7.98 -20.05 9.51
N VAL A 234 7.33 -19.42 8.54
CA VAL A 234 6.92 -18.01 8.56
C VAL A 234 5.45 -17.87 8.20
N TRP A 235 4.72 -17.12 9.01
CA TRP A 235 3.39 -16.62 8.71
C TRP A 235 3.49 -15.17 8.26
N TRP A 236 3.16 -14.89 7.00
CA TRP A 236 3.24 -13.54 6.43
C TRP A 236 1.84 -12.97 6.30
N ILE A 237 1.52 -11.98 7.13
CA ILE A 237 0.21 -11.34 7.19
C ILE A 237 0.19 -10.12 6.28
N VAL A 238 -0.77 -10.06 5.36
CA VAL A 238 -1.02 -8.90 4.49
C VAL A 238 -2.50 -8.52 4.60
N LEU A 239 -2.80 -7.59 5.50
CA LEU A 239 -4.16 -7.23 5.90
C LEU A 239 -4.33 -5.74 6.24
N GLY A 240 -5.59 -5.32 6.33
CA GLY A 240 -6.00 -4.00 6.79
C GLY A 240 -6.44 -3.06 5.66
N MET A 241 -6.18 -3.40 4.39
CA MET A 241 -6.52 -2.55 3.26
C MET A 241 -8.03 -2.46 3.06
N ASN A 242 -8.76 -3.58 3.14
CA ASN A 242 -10.22 -3.55 3.13
C ASN A 242 -10.82 -2.91 4.40
N ASP A 243 -10.24 -3.13 5.58
CA ASP A 243 -10.74 -2.55 6.83
C ASP A 243 -10.71 -1.01 6.76
N ILE A 244 -9.57 -0.43 6.40
CA ILE A 244 -9.42 1.04 6.29
C ILE A 244 -10.08 1.59 5.02
N GLY A 245 -9.91 0.92 3.88
CA GLY A 245 -10.29 1.44 2.58
C GLY A 245 -11.77 1.24 2.26
N ARG A 246 -12.29 0.04 2.50
CA ARG A 246 -13.67 -0.33 2.15
C ARG A 246 -14.63 -0.14 3.32
N MET A 247 -14.22 -0.54 4.52
CA MET A 247 -15.08 -0.49 5.70
C MET A 247 -14.98 0.83 6.45
N GLN A 248 -13.96 1.65 6.13
CA GLN A 248 -13.70 2.97 6.73
C GLN A 248 -13.43 2.88 8.24
N CYS A 249 -12.76 1.80 8.67
CA CYS A 249 -12.36 1.62 10.06
C CYS A 249 -11.23 2.54 10.46
N SER A 250 -11.22 2.94 11.72
CA SER A 250 -10.12 3.69 12.32
C SER A 250 -8.85 2.84 12.37
N GLU A 251 -7.72 3.53 12.39
CA GLU A 251 -6.40 2.93 12.53
C GLU A 251 -6.29 2.02 13.75
N GLU A 252 -6.92 2.39 14.87
CA GLU A 252 -6.91 1.60 16.11
C GLU A 252 -7.62 0.26 15.92
N ILE A 253 -8.79 0.25 15.27
CA ILE A 253 -9.55 -0.97 14.99
C ILE A 253 -8.77 -1.88 14.04
N VAL A 254 -8.13 -1.33 13.00
CA VAL A 254 -7.35 -2.12 12.04
C VAL A 254 -6.13 -2.76 12.71
N VAL A 255 -5.36 -1.99 13.48
CA VAL A 255 -4.20 -2.52 14.22
C VAL A 255 -4.66 -3.59 15.21
N MET A 256 -5.75 -3.35 15.93
CA MET A 256 -6.31 -4.32 16.88
C MET A 256 -6.69 -5.64 16.21
N GLY A 257 -7.32 -5.60 15.03
CA GLY A 257 -7.67 -6.79 14.25
C GLY A 257 -6.44 -7.58 13.79
N ILE A 258 -5.41 -6.89 13.30
CA ILE A 258 -4.14 -7.53 12.92
C ILE A 258 -3.49 -8.20 14.15
N MET A 259 -3.47 -7.51 15.29
CA MET A 259 -2.90 -8.05 16.53
C MET A 259 -3.69 -9.26 17.04
N ARG A 260 -5.03 -9.25 16.92
CA ARG A 260 -5.87 -10.40 17.28
C ARG A 260 -5.52 -11.64 16.46
N ILE A 261 -5.19 -11.48 15.18
CA ILE A 261 -4.75 -12.57 14.30
C ILE A 261 -3.36 -13.07 14.73
N VAL A 262 -2.43 -12.16 15.03
CA VAL A 262 -1.09 -12.51 15.55
C VAL A 262 -1.23 -13.36 16.82
N GLU A 263 -2.06 -12.93 17.77
CA GLU A 263 -2.35 -13.69 19.00
C GLU A 263 -2.95 -15.07 18.70
N GLU A 264 -3.84 -15.17 17.71
CA GLU A 264 -4.45 -16.44 17.31
C GLU A 264 -3.39 -17.43 16.79
N ILE A 265 -2.49 -16.94 15.93
CA ILE A 265 -1.39 -17.74 15.36
C ILE A 265 -0.43 -18.15 16.48
N GLN A 266 0.06 -17.21 17.31
CA GLN A 266 1.00 -17.53 18.39
C GLN A 266 0.40 -18.48 19.43
N ARG A 267 -0.91 -18.39 19.71
CA ARG A 267 -1.58 -19.30 20.64
C ARG A 267 -1.54 -20.75 20.16
N HIS A 268 -1.68 -20.99 18.85
CA HIS A 268 -1.69 -22.33 18.28
C HIS A 268 -0.33 -22.80 17.77
N LYS A 269 0.55 -21.86 17.45
CA LYS A 269 1.86 -22.05 16.81
C LYS A 269 2.90 -21.20 17.56
N PRO A 270 3.27 -21.56 18.80
CA PRO A 270 4.13 -20.71 19.64
C PRO A 270 5.51 -20.43 19.04
N ASP A 271 6.02 -21.34 18.19
CA ASP A 271 7.32 -21.19 17.51
C ASP A 271 7.22 -20.46 16.15
N ALA A 272 6.02 -20.02 15.75
CA ALA A 272 5.80 -19.33 14.48
C ALA A 272 6.55 -17.99 14.43
N LYS A 273 7.32 -17.79 13.36
CA LYS A 273 7.81 -16.46 13.00
C LYS A 273 6.72 -15.74 12.24
N ILE A 274 6.35 -14.55 12.69
CA ILE A 274 5.28 -13.76 12.07
C ILE A 274 5.87 -12.51 11.44
N VAL A 275 5.54 -12.29 10.18
CA VAL A 275 5.85 -11.07 9.44
C VAL A 275 4.54 -10.33 9.21
N ILE A 276 4.45 -9.10 9.69
CA ILE A 276 3.30 -8.22 9.42
C ILE A 276 3.72 -7.28 8.31
N ASN A 277 3.09 -7.41 7.14
CA ASN A 277 3.29 -6.47 6.05
C ASN A 277 2.48 -5.19 6.33
N SER A 278 3.14 -4.04 6.27
CA SER A 278 2.41 -2.76 6.32
C SER A 278 1.40 -2.66 5.18
N MET A 279 0.30 -1.96 5.41
CA MET A 279 -0.68 -1.66 4.38
C MET A 279 -0.03 -0.94 3.21
N LEU A 280 -0.38 -1.33 1.98
CA LEU A 280 0.08 -0.64 0.78
C LEU A 280 -0.72 0.65 0.55
N PRO A 281 -0.13 1.66 -0.11
CA PRO A 281 -0.88 2.86 -0.50
C PRO A 281 -2.04 2.53 -1.46
N MET A 282 -3.24 3.06 -1.19
CA MET A 282 -4.48 2.78 -1.94
C MET A 282 -5.14 4.00 -2.59
N ALA A 283 -4.46 5.15 -2.66
CA ALA A 283 -5.05 6.38 -3.16
C ALA A 283 -4.91 6.52 -4.69
N ASP A 284 -5.99 6.84 -5.40
CA ASP A 284 -5.94 7.43 -6.74
C ASP A 284 -6.02 8.96 -6.62
N LEU A 285 -4.89 9.63 -6.78
CA LEU A 285 -4.80 11.10 -6.76
C LEU A 285 -5.20 11.66 -8.14
N ARG A 286 -6.49 11.56 -8.51
CA ARG A 286 -7.02 12.22 -9.72
C ARG A 286 -7.93 13.40 -9.38
N GLY A 287 -7.31 14.57 -9.22
CA GLY A 287 -7.95 15.88 -9.40
C GLY A 287 -8.98 16.34 -8.35
N GLY A 288 -9.20 15.57 -7.28
CA GLY A 288 -10.04 15.94 -6.15
C GLY A 288 -9.22 16.27 -4.91
N MET A 289 -9.67 17.24 -4.12
CA MET A 289 -9.01 17.75 -2.92
C MET A 289 -8.95 16.75 -1.75
N TYR A 290 -9.47 15.52 -1.93
CA TYR A 290 -9.50 14.45 -0.94
C TYR A 290 -9.21 13.09 -1.59
N PRO A 291 -8.29 12.28 -1.04
CA PRO A 291 -8.07 10.93 -1.53
C PRO A 291 -9.33 10.10 -1.31
N LEU A 292 -9.83 9.49 -2.39
CA LEU A 292 -10.81 8.42 -2.27
C LEU A 292 -10.03 7.12 -2.09
N MET A 293 -10.23 6.47 -0.94
CA MET A 293 -9.75 5.11 -0.75
C MET A 293 -10.54 4.21 -1.70
N ASN A 294 -9.85 3.57 -2.63
CA ASN A 294 -10.42 2.62 -3.56
C ASN A 294 -9.68 1.29 -3.42
N ASP A 295 -10.41 0.19 -3.49
CA ASP A 295 -9.79 -1.11 -3.75
C ASP A 295 -9.17 -1.08 -5.17
N TYR A 296 -8.12 -1.86 -5.40
CA TYR A 296 -7.44 -2.02 -6.69
C TYR A 296 -8.44 -2.24 -7.84
N LYS A 297 -9.47 -3.08 -7.63
CA LYS A 297 -10.50 -3.34 -8.65
C LYS A 297 -11.40 -2.15 -8.96
N ASP A 298 -11.67 -1.31 -7.96
CA ASP A 298 -12.39 -0.05 -8.17
C ASP A 298 -11.51 0.93 -8.95
N GLY A 299 -10.19 0.92 -8.72
CA GLY A 299 -9.19 1.61 -9.52
C GLY A 299 -9.13 1.13 -10.98
N LEU A 300 -9.26 -0.18 -11.25
CA LEU A 300 -9.34 -0.72 -12.61
C LEU A 300 -10.60 -0.25 -13.34
N ARG A 301 -11.77 -0.29 -12.68
CA ARG A 301 -13.04 0.19 -13.27
C ARG A 301 -12.98 1.68 -13.62
N SER A 302 -12.34 2.50 -12.79
CA SER A 302 -12.11 3.94 -13.05
C SER A 302 -11.31 4.17 -14.34
N LYS A 303 -10.30 3.35 -14.64
CA LYS A 303 -9.54 3.46 -15.90
C LYS A 303 -10.39 3.11 -17.12
N THR A 304 -11.21 2.07 -17.04
CA THR A 304 -12.11 1.67 -18.14
C THR A 304 -13.21 2.70 -18.40
N LEU A 305 -13.77 3.31 -17.34
CA LEU A 305 -14.79 4.35 -17.46
C LEU A 305 -14.22 5.64 -18.10
N ASN A 306 -12.98 6.00 -17.77
CA ASN A 306 -12.30 7.16 -18.36
C ASN A 306 -12.01 6.97 -19.87
N THR A 307 -11.85 5.73 -20.34
CA THR A 307 -11.73 5.42 -21.78
C THR A 307 -13.09 5.47 -22.49
N ALA A 308 -14.19 5.17 -21.78
CA ALA A 308 -15.56 5.29 -22.31
C ALA A 308 -16.05 6.76 -22.39
N ILE A 309 -15.40 7.68 -21.67
CA ILE A 309 -15.58 9.14 -21.80
C ILE A 309 -14.53 9.72 -22.79
N ALA A 310 -14.01 8.90 -23.70
CA ALA A 310 -13.33 9.42 -24.89
C ALA A 310 -14.38 10.12 -25.77
N ARG A 311 -14.22 11.45 -25.86
CA ARG A 311 -15.03 12.43 -26.61
C ARG A 311 -15.78 11.86 -27.82
N PRO A 312 -17.09 12.17 -28.01
CA PRO A 312 -17.74 11.90 -29.27
C PRO A 312 -16.99 12.66 -30.39
N LYS A 313 -16.39 11.90 -31.31
CA LYS A 313 -15.89 12.43 -32.58
C LYS A 313 -17.13 12.80 -33.40
N ASN A 314 -17.50 14.08 -33.34
CA ASN A 314 -18.33 14.85 -34.29
C ASN A 314 -19.26 15.79 -33.52
N PHE A 315 -18.81 17.03 -33.32
CA PHE A 315 -19.71 18.17 -33.16
C PHE A 315 -19.39 19.16 -34.28
N PRO A 316 -20.36 19.55 -35.14
CA PRO A 316 -20.14 20.60 -36.11
C PRO A 316 -20.00 21.93 -35.37
N ALA A 317 -19.03 22.74 -35.80
CA ALA A 317 -18.80 24.07 -35.26
C ALA A 317 -19.98 24.98 -35.60
N GLY A 318 -20.69 25.45 -34.58
CA GLY A 318 -21.66 26.54 -34.70
C GLY A 318 -23.06 26.20 -34.23
N ALA A 319 -23.29 26.23 -32.92
CA ALA A 319 -24.60 26.56 -32.33
C ALA A 319 -24.37 27.02 -30.89
N GLY A 320 -24.74 28.27 -30.60
CA GLY A 320 -24.79 28.78 -29.24
C GLY A 320 -26.01 28.28 -28.47
N VAL A 321 -26.05 28.70 -27.20
CA VAL A 321 -27.17 28.64 -26.24
C VAL A 321 -27.33 27.33 -25.44
N GLY A 322 -26.96 27.46 -24.16
CA GLY A 322 -27.67 27.00 -22.96
C GLY A 322 -28.38 25.65 -22.95
N THR A 323 -27.90 24.75 -22.10
CA THR A 323 -28.77 23.88 -21.28
C THR A 323 -28.03 23.45 -20.01
N SER A 324 -28.68 23.69 -18.87
CA SER A 324 -28.25 23.31 -17.53
C SER A 324 -28.31 21.79 -17.36
N VAL A 325 -27.18 21.16 -17.01
CA VAL A 325 -27.17 19.76 -16.56
C VAL A 325 -27.65 19.74 -15.11
N LYS A 326 -28.90 19.33 -14.91
CA LYS A 326 -29.47 19.08 -13.57
C LYS A 326 -28.74 17.89 -12.93
N TYR A 327 -27.92 18.16 -11.93
CA TYR A 327 -27.45 17.14 -11.00
C TYR A 327 -28.61 16.74 -10.08
N TYR A 328 -28.92 15.44 -10.04
CA TYR A 328 -29.85 14.86 -9.08
C TYR A 328 -29.22 14.91 -7.69
N ARG A 329 -29.73 15.81 -6.83
CA ARG A 329 -29.33 15.92 -5.42
C ARG A 329 -30.37 15.14 -4.60
N PRO A 330 -30.00 14.04 -3.91
CA PRO A 330 -30.92 13.42 -2.96
C PRO A 330 -31.24 14.44 -1.87
N LYS A 331 -32.51 14.59 -1.52
CA LYS A 331 -32.92 15.43 -0.38
C LYS A 331 -32.44 14.77 0.90
N THR A 332 -31.38 15.31 1.51
CA THR A 332 -31.06 15.03 2.91
C THR A 332 -32.07 15.75 3.79
N THR A 333 -32.94 14.99 4.44
CA THR A 333 -33.75 15.49 5.54
C THR A 333 -32.84 15.62 6.76
N THR A 334 -32.49 16.86 7.12
CA THR A 334 -31.74 17.15 8.34
C THR A 334 -32.66 16.97 9.53
N THR A 335 -32.68 15.78 10.13
CA THR A 335 -33.21 15.60 11.48
C THR A 335 -32.06 15.88 12.44
N VAL A 336 -32.09 17.05 13.07
CA VAL A 336 -31.24 17.36 14.23
C VAL A 336 -31.72 16.45 15.36
N LEU A 337 -30.96 15.42 15.69
CA LEU A 337 -31.19 14.60 16.88
C LEU A 337 -30.27 15.09 18.00
N GLU A 338 -30.91 15.52 19.09
CA GLU A 338 -30.28 16.01 20.30
C GLU A 338 -29.36 14.96 20.93
N LYS A 339 -28.26 15.46 21.51
CA LYS A 339 -27.28 14.68 22.27
C LYS A 339 -27.95 14.05 23.49
N HIS A 340 -27.96 12.72 23.54
CA HIS A 340 -28.05 11.98 24.81
C HIS A 340 -26.79 11.13 24.99
N HIS A 341 -25.96 11.56 25.94
CA HIS A 341 -24.92 10.74 26.56
C HIS A 341 -25.56 9.71 27.47
N HIS A 342 -25.32 8.42 27.24
CA HIS A 342 -25.13 7.41 28.28
C HIS A 342 -24.39 6.19 27.70
N PRO A 343 -23.44 5.58 28.43
CA PRO A 343 -22.69 4.43 27.96
C PRO A 343 -23.46 3.15 28.31
N GLU A 344 -24.17 2.58 27.34
CA GLU A 344 -24.62 1.18 27.45
C GLU A 344 -23.84 0.32 26.46
N LYS A 345 -23.40 -0.85 26.94
CA LYS A 345 -22.69 -1.86 26.14
C LYS A 345 -23.52 -2.18 24.90
N PHE A 346 -23.05 -1.72 23.74
CA PHE A 346 -23.66 -2.03 22.46
C PHE A 346 -23.29 -3.46 22.06
N VAL A 347 -24.13 -4.43 22.44
CA VAL A 347 -24.18 -5.71 21.75
C VAL A 347 -25.14 -5.53 20.57
N ARG A 348 -24.62 -5.51 19.34
CA ARG A 348 -25.47 -5.49 18.14
C ARG A 348 -26.30 -6.77 18.10
N PRO A 349 -27.62 -6.73 17.84
CA PRO A 349 -28.44 -7.93 17.79
C PRO A 349 -28.00 -8.82 16.63
N ILE A 350 -27.73 -10.09 16.91
CA ILE A 350 -27.61 -11.15 15.90
C ILE A 350 -28.99 -11.29 15.24
N PRO A 351 -29.11 -11.24 13.89
CA PRO A 351 -30.37 -11.52 13.24
C PRO A 351 -30.80 -12.96 13.57
N LYS A 352 -32.02 -13.12 14.11
CA LYS A 352 -32.62 -14.45 14.29
C LYS A 352 -32.91 -15.02 12.90
N MET A 353 -32.30 -16.16 12.57
CA MET A 353 -32.69 -16.98 11.42
C MET A 353 -34.08 -17.56 11.65
N ASP A 354 -34.92 -17.47 10.62
CA ASP A 354 -36.23 -18.11 10.59
C ASP A 354 -36.04 -19.63 10.35
N ILE A 355 -36.67 -20.43 11.22
CA ILE A 355 -36.54 -21.90 11.29
C ILE A 355 -37.15 -22.62 10.06
N GLU A 356 -37.78 -21.88 9.14
CA GLU A 356 -38.36 -22.42 7.91
C GLU A 356 -37.31 -22.70 6.82
N GLU A 357 -36.22 -21.92 6.73
CA GLU A 357 -35.14 -22.16 5.72
C GLU A 357 -34.33 -23.44 6.01
N VAL A 358 -34.25 -23.88 7.28
CA VAL A 358 -33.53 -25.11 7.65
C VAL A 358 -34.23 -26.37 7.12
N LYS A 359 -35.55 -26.32 6.91
CA LYS A 359 -36.30 -27.47 6.40
C LYS A 359 -36.19 -27.62 4.90
N GLU A 360 -36.17 -26.50 4.15
CA GLU A 360 -35.95 -26.53 2.70
C GLU A 360 -34.56 -27.09 2.37
N ASP A 361 -33.55 -26.74 3.15
CA ASP A 361 -32.15 -27.20 3.02
C ASP A 361 -31.92 -28.66 3.47
N GLU A 362 -32.88 -29.32 4.13
CA GLU A 362 -32.85 -30.77 4.38
C GLU A 362 -33.54 -31.55 3.26
N THR A 363 -34.66 -31.04 2.71
CA THR A 363 -35.33 -31.63 1.54
C THR A 363 -34.48 -31.55 0.27
N GLU A 364 -33.81 -30.44 -0.02
CA GLU A 364 -32.91 -30.34 -1.20
C GLU A 364 -31.70 -31.29 -1.09
N LYS A 365 -31.24 -31.59 0.14
CA LYS A 365 -30.14 -32.55 0.37
C LYS A 365 -30.57 -34.01 0.20
N GLU A 366 -31.85 -34.33 0.41
CA GLU A 366 -32.39 -35.67 0.12
C GLU A 366 -32.61 -35.86 -1.38
N GLU A 367 -33.13 -34.85 -2.09
CA GLU A 367 -33.31 -34.89 -3.56
C GLU A 367 -31.97 -35.00 -4.30
N ASP A 368 -30.94 -34.22 -3.91
CA ASP A 368 -29.57 -34.29 -4.48
C ASP A 368 -28.89 -35.65 -4.24
N LYS A 369 -29.33 -36.40 -3.23
CA LYS A 369 -28.79 -37.71 -2.89
C LYS A 369 -29.48 -38.82 -3.68
N GLU A 370 -30.79 -38.72 -3.87
CA GLU A 370 -31.55 -39.65 -4.72
C GLU A 370 -31.11 -39.53 -6.20
N GLU A 371 -30.90 -38.32 -6.71
CA GLU A 371 -30.46 -38.10 -8.10
C GLU A 371 -29.06 -38.69 -8.36
N LYS A 372 -28.14 -38.59 -7.39
CA LYS A 372 -26.81 -39.23 -7.48
C LYS A 372 -26.85 -40.75 -7.39
N GLU A 373 -27.77 -41.32 -6.62
CA GLU A 373 -27.94 -42.77 -6.54
C GLU A 373 -28.58 -43.34 -7.81
N GLU A 374 -29.37 -42.54 -8.54
CA GLU A 374 -29.95 -42.89 -9.83
C GLU A 374 -28.90 -42.81 -10.95
N GLU A 375 -28.10 -41.73 -11.02
CA GLU A 375 -26.98 -41.60 -11.98
C GLU A 375 -25.94 -42.73 -11.81
N GLU A 376 -25.67 -43.18 -10.57
CA GLU A 376 -24.73 -44.29 -10.34
C GLU A 376 -25.29 -45.66 -10.74
N LYS A 377 -26.62 -45.83 -10.78
CA LYS A 377 -27.27 -47.04 -11.28
C LYS A 377 -27.25 -47.09 -12.79
N ASP A 378 -27.58 -45.98 -13.45
CA ASP A 378 -27.55 -45.88 -14.91
C ASP A 378 -26.13 -46.11 -15.45
N ALA A 379 -25.11 -45.52 -14.81
CA ALA A 379 -23.72 -45.75 -15.17
C ALA A 379 -23.22 -47.21 -14.96
N LYS A 380 -23.90 -47.99 -14.11
CA LYS A 380 -23.61 -49.42 -13.92
C LYS A 380 -24.34 -50.29 -14.93
N GLU A 381 -25.54 -49.92 -15.36
CA GLU A 381 -26.24 -50.61 -16.44
C GLU A 381 -25.54 -50.39 -17.79
N ASP A 382 -25.14 -49.16 -18.11
CA ASP A 382 -24.39 -48.85 -19.33
C ASP A 382 -23.08 -49.65 -19.44
N LYS A 383 -22.35 -49.81 -18.33
CA LYS A 383 -21.13 -50.62 -18.29
C LYS A 383 -21.39 -52.11 -18.48
N LYS A 384 -22.54 -52.59 -18.04
CA LYS A 384 -22.92 -54.00 -18.18
C LYS A 384 -23.33 -54.30 -19.63
N GLU A 385 -24.06 -53.40 -20.28
CA GLU A 385 -24.38 -53.53 -21.71
C GLU A 385 -23.10 -53.47 -22.57
N GLU A 386 -22.15 -52.59 -22.24
CA GLU A 386 -20.88 -52.50 -22.96
C GLU A 386 -19.98 -53.76 -22.76
N GLU A 387 -20.12 -54.48 -21.65
CA GLU A 387 -19.42 -55.75 -21.41
C GLU A 387 -20.09 -56.92 -22.12
N GLU A 388 -21.42 -56.98 -22.17
CA GLU A 388 -22.19 -57.99 -22.91
C GLU A 388 -21.95 -57.87 -24.43
N GLU A 389 -21.94 -56.65 -24.99
CA GLU A 389 -21.66 -56.42 -26.41
C GLU A 389 -20.21 -56.80 -26.80
N LYS A 390 -19.26 -56.64 -25.87
CA LYS A 390 -17.85 -57.09 -26.05
C LYS A 390 -17.70 -58.61 -25.93
N GLN A 391 -18.63 -59.29 -25.27
CA GLN A 391 -18.66 -60.74 -25.15
C GLN A 391 -19.24 -61.39 -26.41
N ASP A 392 -20.33 -60.84 -26.93
CA ASP A 392 -20.97 -61.29 -28.18
C ASP A 392 -20.04 -61.08 -29.40
N ALA A 393 -19.32 -59.95 -29.45
CA ALA A 393 -18.32 -59.69 -30.50
C ALA A 393 -17.09 -60.62 -30.45
N LYS A 394 -16.89 -61.36 -29.34
CA LYS A 394 -15.83 -62.39 -29.21
C LYS A 394 -16.32 -63.78 -29.60
N GLU A 395 -17.61 -64.09 -29.48
CA GLU A 395 -18.17 -65.36 -29.93
C GLU A 395 -18.32 -65.42 -31.46
N ASP A 396 -18.60 -64.30 -32.13
CA ASP A 396 -18.68 -64.22 -33.60
C ASP A 396 -17.33 -64.32 -34.35
N LYS A 397 -16.20 -64.41 -33.61
CA LYS A 397 -14.84 -64.52 -34.17
C LYS A 397 -14.21 -65.91 -33.99
N LYS A 398 -14.98 -66.91 -33.59
CA LYS A 398 -14.52 -68.29 -33.39
C LYS A 398 -15.32 -69.25 -34.25
#